data_AF-C9SVI5-F1
#
_entry.id   AF-C9SVI5-F1
#
_cell.length_a   1.000
_cell.length_b   1.000
_cell.length_c   1.000
_cell.angle_alpha   90.00
_cell.angle_beta   90.00
_cell.angle_gamma   90.00
#
_symmetry.space_group_name_H-M   'P 1'
#
loop_
_entity.id
_entity.type
_entity.pdbx_description
1 polymer ?
#
loop_
_entity_poly.entity_id
_entity_poly.type
_entity_poly.pdbx_seq_one_letter_code
_entity_poly.pdbx_strand_id
1 'polypeptide(L)'
;MVSSKASNLQPEDHSRDAAFNKIMHGKTAQLKGGVSAMFSKDAAAKKLAVDEYFKHFDNKPADAETATDREARVADYASLTRHYYNLATDLYEYGWCQSFHFCRFAIGEGFEKAIARHEHYLAHRMHIAEGARVLDVGCGVGGPARQIATFTGAHVTGLNNNDYQIDRATHYATQAKMADRLEFVKGDFMQMPFPDNSFDAVYAIEATVHASRLEGVYSEIQRVLKPGGVFGVYEWLMTDAYDNDKVEHRRVRLDIEVGSGIANMVSRKEGLAAMEAAGFELLHHRGPRGQAGPSALVRPAVWRAQVHAVGHGHCEEHWHDALGTSRRPPIHGCHGNAAPGAGGHAEDSVRAGEGVGWARRGWQAEAVHADVPDGRTQACTAMSRGHDVVSGRCN
;
A
#
# COMPACT_ATOMS: atom_id res chain seq x y z
N MET A 1 20.58 -18.32 28.90
CA MET A 1 20.46 -18.91 27.55
C MET A 1 19.18 -18.39 26.94
N VAL A 2 19.26 -17.53 25.91
CA VAL A 2 18.07 -17.18 25.12
C VAL A 2 17.75 -18.38 24.25
N SER A 3 16.53 -18.91 24.32
CA SER A 3 16.15 -20.08 23.53
C SER A 3 15.94 -19.64 22.08
N SER A 4 16.81 -20.09 21.18
CA SER A 4 16.71 -19.84 19.75
C SER A 4 15.53 -20.61 19.14
N LYS A 5 14.31 -20.08 19.32
CA LYS A 5 13.21 -20.35 18.41
C LYS A 5 13.52 -19.69 17.07
N ALA A 6 14.37 -20.34 16.28
CA ALA A 6 14.39 -20.11 14.85
C ALA A 6 12.96 -20.38 14.36
N SER A 7 12.27 -19.32 13.94
CA SER A 7 10.95 -19.41 13.34
C SER A 7 11.02 -20.18 12.03
N ASN A 8 9.93 -20.83 11.65
CA ASN A 8 9.78 -21.46 10.32
C ASN A 8 9.58 -20.38 9.24
N LEU A 9 10.52 -19.44 9.13
CA LEU A 9 10.55 -18.44 8.07
C LEU A 9 10.93 -19.11 6.75
N GLN A 10 10.50 -18.52 5.65
CA GLN A 10 10.84 -19.04 4.33
C GLN A 10 12.32 -18.74 4.03
N PRO A 11 13.11 -19.73 3.54
CA PRO A 11 14.45 -19.48 3.06
C PRO A 11 14.43 -18.50 1.88
N GLU A 12 15.28 -17.48 1.93
CA GLU A 12 15.48 -16.57 0.80
C GLU A 12 16.22 -17.27 -0.35
N ASP A 13 15.78 -17.03 -1.58
CA ASP A 13 16.45 -17.47 -2.80
C ASP A 13 16.48 -16.30 -3.80
N HIS A 14 17.47 -15.43 -3.61
CA HIS A 14 17.68 -14.25 -4.46
C HIS A 14 18.00 -14.62 -5.91
N SER A 15 18.51 -15.84 -6.17
CA SER A 15 18.84 -16.30 -7.52
C SER A 15 17.58 -16.61 -8.33
N ARG A 16 16.66 -17.41 -7.76
CA ARG A 16 15.34 -17.67 -8.33
C ARG A 16 14.52 -16.39 -8.47
N ASP A 17 14.53 -15.54 -7.44
CA ASP A 17 13.75 -14.31 -7.43
C ASP A 17 14.23 -13.33 -8.52
N ALA A 18 15.53 -13.09 -8.65
CA ALA A 18 16.10 -12.26 -9.70
C ALA A 18 15.90 -12.86 -11.11
N ALA A 19 15.94 -14.19 -11.25
CA ALA A 19 15.60 -14.86 -12.51
C ALA A 19 14.13 -14.63 -12.88
N PHE A 20 13.20 -14.74 -11.92
CA PHE A 20 11.78 -14.46 -12.15
C PHE A 20 11.51 -12.98 -12.48
N ASN A 21 12.12 -12.04 -11.75
CA ASN A 21 12.07 -10.60 -12.04
C ASN A 21 12.48 -10.33 -13.50
N LYS A 22 13.63 -10.88 -13.91
CA LYS A 22 14.18 -10.71 -15.26
C LYS A 22 13.28 -11.29 -16.36
N ILE A 23 12.58 -12.40 -16.12
CA ILE A 23 11.62 -12.97 -17.09
C ILE A 23 10.36 -12.12 -17.15
N MET A 24 9.78 -11.75 -15.99
CA MET A 24 8.49 -11.07 -15.93
C MET A 24 8.55 -9.62 -16.41
N HIS A 25 9.64 -8.90 -16.13
CA HIS A 25 9.77 -7.46 -16.33
C HIS A 25 10.85 -7.06 -17.35
N GLY A 26 11.88 -7.87 -17.57
CA GLY A 26 12.88 -7.67 -18.62
C GLY A 26 13.67 -6.35 -18.53
N LYS A 27 13.18 -5.29 -19.18
CA LYS A 27 13.72 -3.92 -19.16
C LYS A 27 12.69 -2.85 -18.75
N THR A 28 11.49 -3.23 -18.27
CA THR A 28 10.43 -2.27 -17.92
C THR A 28 10.82 -1.36 -16.75
N ALA A 29 11.70 -1.83 -15.85
CA ALA A 29 12.19 -1.05 -14.71
C ALA A 29 12.95 0.23 -15.11
N GLN A 30 13.47 0.30 -16.35
CA GLN A 30 14.13 1.49 -16.89
C GLN A 30 13.23 2.29 -17.86
N LEU A 31 12.02 1.82 -18.15
CA LEU A 31 11.00 2.60 -18.86
C LEU A 31 10.34 3.62 -17.91
N LYS A 32 9.69 4.64 -18.49
CA LYS A 32 8.64 5.39 -17.78
C LYS A 32 7.52 4.39 -17.45
N GLY A 33 7.22 4.24 -16.15
CA GLY A 33 6.30 3.22 -15.64
C GLY A 33 4.83 3.41 -16.08
N GLY A 34 3.98 2.48 -15.66
CA GLY A 34 2.55 2.48 -15.98
C GLY A 34 2.17 1.68 -17.22
N VAL A 35 1.20 2.17 -17.99
CA VAL A 35 0.48 1.40 -19.02
C VAL A 35 1.40 0.70 -20.03
N SER A 36 2.45 1.38 -20.51
CA SER A 36 3.40 0.77 -21.46
C SER A 36 4.22 -0.37 -20.85
N ALA A 37 4.51 -0.32 -19.55
CA ALA A 37 5.20 -1.40 -18.84
C ALA A 37 4.24 -2.58 -18.58
N MET A 38 2.98 -2.32 -18.21
CA MET A 38 1.96 -3.35 -17.97
C MET A 38 1.68 -4.26 -19.18
N PHE A 39 1.77 -3.72 -20.40
CA PHE A 39 1.64 -4.48 -21.65
C PHE A 39 2.95 -5.13 -22.14
N SER A 40 4.09 -4.81 -21.53
CA SER A 40 5.41 -5.33 -21.90
C SER A 40 5.90 -6.50 -21.04
N LYS A 41 5.08 -6.97 -20.08
CA LYS A 41 5.41 -8.10 -19.20
C LYS A 41 5.18 -9.44 -19.89
N ASP A 42 6.03 -10.43 -19.60
CA ASP A 42 5.85 -11.79 -20.14
C ASP A 42 4.52 -12.42 -19.68
N ALA A 43 3.81 -13.05 -20.61
CA ALA A 43 2.47 -13.58 -20.39
C ALA A 43 2.46 -14.83 -19.50
N ALA A 44 3.49 -15.69 -19.59
CA ALA A 44 3.57 -16.92 -18.80
C ALA A 44 3.97 -16.61 -17.35
N ALA A 45 4.97 -15.76 -17.13
CA ALA A 45 5.36 -15.28 -15.81
C ALA A 45 4.24 -14.45 -15.16
N LYS A 46 3.50 -13.63 -15.93
CA LYS A 46 2.30 -12.93 -15.44
C LYS A 46 1.19 -13.91 -15.03
N LYS A 47 0.96 -15.00 -15.76
CA LYS A 47 0.03 -16.05 -15.33
C LYS A 47 0.51 -16.71 -14.03
N LEU A 48 1.78 -17.10 -13.96
CA LEU A 48 2.35 -17.74 -12.76
C LEU A 48 2.26 -16.83 -11.52
N ALA A 49 2.52 -15.53 -11.65
CA ALA A 49 2.33 -14.59 -10.55
C ALA A 49 0.86 -14.44 -10.10
N VAL A 50 -0.10 -14.53 -11.04
CA VAL A 50 -1.54 -14.54 -10.70
C VAL A 50 -1.92 -15.85 -10.00
N ASP A 51 -1.45 -16.99 -10.50
CA ASP A 51 -1.71 -18.30 -9.89
C ASP A 51 -1.10 -18.38 -8.47
N GLU A 52 0.17 -18.00 -8.31
CA GLU A 52 0.89 -17.98 -7.02
C GLU A 52 0.33 -16.97 -6.02
N TYR A 53 -0.25 -15.87 -6.47
CA TYR A 53 -0.94 -14.93 -5.59
C TYR A 53 -2.29 -15.47 -5.10
N PHE A 54 -3.12 -15.99 -6.00
CA PHE A 54 -4.48 -16.44 -5.66
C PHE A 54 -4.55 -17.86 -5.08
N LYS A 55 -3.46 -18.65 -5.02
CA LYS A 55 -3.49 -20.03 -4.50
C LYS A 55 -4.00 -20.17 -3.06
N HIS A 56 -3.84 -19.15 -2.22
CA HIS A 56 -4.39 -19.10 -0.85
C HIS A 56 -5.65 -18.23 -0.71
N PHE A 57 -6.14 -17.68 -1.82
CA PHE A 57 -7.36 -16.87 -1.92
C PHE A 57 -8.32 -17.55 -2.90
N ASP A 58 -8.72 -18.77 -2.53
CA ASP A 58 -9.48 -19.75 -3.32
C ASP A 58 -10.95 -19.38 -3.64
N ASN A 59 -11.36 -18.14 -3.32
CA ASN A 59 -12.73 -17.61 -3.39
C ASN A 59 -13.70 -18.24 -2.36
N LYS A 60 -13.21 -18.84 -1.26
CA LYS A 60 -14.06 -19.07 -0.08
C LYS A 60 -14.75 -17.77 0.35
N PRO A 61 -16.07 -17.76 0.59
CA PRO A 61 -16.74 -16.66 1.26
C PRO A 61 -16.32 -16.58 2.74
N ALA A 62 -16.46 -15.40 3.36
CA ALA A 62 -15.93 -15.12 4.70
C ALA A 62 -16.68 -15.84 5.86
N ASP A 63 -17.79 -16.52 5.58
CA ASP A 63 -18.45 -17.46 6.49
C ASP A 63 -17.77 -18.83 6.49
N ALA A 64 -17.12 -19.25 5.39
CA ALA A 64 -16.40 -20.51 5.22
C ALA A 64 -14.89 -20.44 5.53
N GLU A 65 -14.35 -19.27 5.86
CA GLU A 65 -12.94 -19.06 6.21
C GLU A 65 -12.62 -19.54 7.64
N THR A 66 -11.52 -20.27 7.81
CA THR A 66 -11.08 -20.84 9.10
C THR A 66 -9.86 -20.14 9.71
N ALA A 67 -9.39 -20.62 10.87
CA ALA A 67 -8.06 -20.26 11.38
C ALA A 67 -6.93 -20.85 10.50
N THR A 68 -7.09 -22.10 10.05
CA THR A 68 -6.08 -22.81 9.25
C THR A 68 -5.86 -22.20 7.86
N ASP A 69 -6.89 -21.63 7.24
CA ASP A 69 -6.73 -20.86 5.99
C ASP A 69 -5.85 -19.62 6.18
N ARG A 70 -5.92 -18.98 7.35
CA ARG A 70 -5.09 -17.81 7.71
C ARG A 70 -3.67 -18.23 8.07
N GLU A 71 -3.51 -19.33 8.80
CA GLU A 71 -2.20 -19.93 9.10
C GLU A 71 -1.46 -20.33 7.81
N ALA A 72 -2.17 -20.87 6.80
CA ALA A 72 -1.61 -21.19 5.49
C ALA A 72 -1.12 -19.94 4.73
N ARG A 73 -1.89 -18.83 4.75
CA ARG A 73 -1.43 -17.54 4.19
C ARG A 73 -0.20 -17.00 4.92
N VAL A 74 -0.21 -17.04 6.25
CA VAL A 74 0.89 -16.58 7.11
C VAL A 74 2.17 -17.40 6.90
N ALA A 75 2.08 -18.69 6.61
CA ALA A 75 3.23 -19.55 6.29
C ALA A 75 3.89 -19.24 4.93
N ASP A 76 3.24 -18.45 4.05
CA ASP A 76 3.71 -18.12 2.70
C ASP A 76 3.67 -16.60 2.40
N TYR A 77 3.70 -15.79 3.47
CA TYR A 77 3.62 -14.32 3.43
C TYR A 77 4.57 -13.68 2.40
N ALA A 78 5.81 -14.14 2.32
CA ALA A 78 6.84 -13.56 1.47
C ALA A 78 6.56 -13.83 -0.02
N SER A 79 6.13 -15.05 -0.38
CA SER A 79 5.75 -15.36 -1.76
C SER A 79 4.48 -14.60 -2.16
N LEU A 80 3.44 -14.64 -1.32
CA LEU A 80 2.17 -13.93 -1.53
C LEU A 80 2.40 -12.43 -1.80
N THR A 81 3.15 -11.77 -0.91
CA THR A 81 3.49 -10.33 -1.02
C THR A 81 4.34 -10.02 -2.26
N ARG A 82 5.36 -10.84 -2.54
CA ARG A 82 6.24 -10.64 -3.71
C ARG A 82 5.48 -10.77 -5.04
N HIS A 83 4.58 -11.76 -5.16
CA HIS A 83 3.77 -11.94 -6.37
C HIS A 83 2.70 -10.87 -6.53
N TYR A 84 2.11 -10.39 -5.43
CA TYR A 84 1.22 -9.22 -5.42
C TYR A 84 1.89 -7.98 -6.03
N TYR A 85 3.03 -7.53 -5.47
CA TYR A 85 3.69 -6.32 -5.96
C TYR A 85 4.28 -6.47 -7.37
N ASN A 86 4.69 -7.67 -7.78
CA ASN A 86 5.07 -7.96 -9.16
C ASN A 86 3.93 -7.70 -10.18
N LEU A 87 2.68 -7.86 -9.77
CA LEU A 87 1.51 -7.51 -10.57
C LEU A 87 1.14 -6.02 -10.43
N ALA A 88 1.05 -5.51 -9.19
CA ALA A 88 0.44 -4.23 -8.86
C ALA A 88 1.31 -2.98 -9.12
N THR A 89 2.65 -3.07 -9.05
CA THR A 89 3.54 -1.89 -8.98
C THR A 89 3.29 -0.86 -10.10
N ASP A 90 3.26 -1.26 -11.37
CA ASP A 90 3.08 -0.30 -12.48
C ASP A 90 1.70 0.37 -12.48
N LEU A 91 0.66 -0.31 -11.97
CA LEU A 91 -0.67 0.27 -11.81
C LEU A 91 -0.68 1.32 -10.71
N TYR A 92 0.07 1.08 -9.62
CA TYR A 92 0.24 2.03 -8.52
C TYR A 92 1.09 3.25 -8.96
N GLU A 93 2.18 3.06 -9.70
CA GLU A 93 2.96 4.18 -10.26
C GLU A 93 2.14 5.08 -11.20
N TYR A 94 1.17 4.50 -11.91
CA TYR A 94 0.30 5.23 -12.84
C TYR A 94 -0.89 5.93 -12.16
N GLY A 95 -1.61 5.20 -11.29
CA GLY A 95 -2.86 5.66 -10.69
C GLY A 95 -2.70 6.37 -9.34
N TRP A 96 -1.64 6.05 -8.58
CA TRP A 96 -1.39 6.56 -7.23
C TRP A 96 -0.32 7.67 -7.31
N CYS A 97 0.92 7.37 -6.95
CA CYS A 97 2.13 8.16 -7.21
C CYS A 97 3.35 7.23 -6.98
N GLN A 98 4.51 7.76 -6.59
CA GLN A 98 5.68 6.93 -6.23
C GLN A 98 5.76 6.57 -4.73
N SER A 99 4.86 7.08 -3.89
CA SER A 99 4.71 6.71 -2.49
C SER A 99 3.45 5.87 -2.31
N PHE A 100 3.61 4.56 -2.12
CA PHE A 100 2.52 3.58 -2.07
C PHE A 100 1.91 3.48 -0.66
N HIS A 101 1.37 4.58 -0.15
CA HIS A 101 0.67 4.61 1.13
C HIS A 101 -0.48 5.63 1.10
N PHE A 102 -1.33 5.60 2.12
CA PHE A 102 -2.40 6.56 2.32
C PHE A 102 -1.92 7.77 3.11
N CYS A 103 -2.71 8.83 3.13
CA CYS A 103 -2.44 10.01 3.96
C CYS A 103 -3.75 10.59 4.51
N ARG A 104 -3.63 11.50 5.48
CA ARG A 104 -4.78 12.30 5.96
C ARG A 104 -4.70 13.66 5.28
N PHE A 105 -5.72 14.03 4.52
CA PHE A 105 -5.83 15.31 3.84
C PHE A 105 -6.22 16.44 4.80
N ALA A 106 -5.75 17.66 4.54
CA ALA A 106 -6.38 18.89 4.98
C ALA A 106 -7.39 19.40 3.94
N ILE A 107 -8.32 20.28 4.34
CA ILE A 107 -9.32 20.85 3.43
C ILE A 107 -8.59 21.69 2.36
N GLY A 108 -8.84 21.39 1.08
CA GLY A 108 -8.20 22.06 -0.06
C GLY A 108 -6.76 21.60 -0.37
N GLU A 109 -6.28 20.52 0.23
CA GLU A 109 -4.92 20.01 0.02
C GLU A 109 -4.85 18.98 -1.11
N GLY A 110 -3.96 19.21 -2.09
CA GLY A 110 -3.70 18.26 -3.17
C GLY A 110 -2.93 17.03 -2.71
N PHE A 111 -3.23 15.87 -3.31
CA PHE A 111 -2.76 14.54 -2.89
C PHE A 111 -1.25 14.42 -2.64
N GLU A 112 -0.42 14.87 -3.59
CA GLU A 112 1.05 14.83 -3.46
C GLU A 112 1.56 15.62 -2.25
N LYS A 113 0.90 16.73 -1.89
CA LYS A 113 1.22 17.54 -0.70
C LYS A 113 0.76 16.85 0.58
N ALA A 114 -0.40 16.19 0.57
CA ALA A 114 -0.89 15.44 1.71
C ALA A 114 -0.02 14.21 2.03
N ILE A 115 0.52 13.54 1.01
CA ILE A 115 1.54 12.48 1.13
C ILE A 115 2.84 13.05 1.68
N ALA A 116 3.44 14.06 1.02
CA ALA A 116 4.69 14.68 1.47
C ALA A 116 4.60 15.18 2.92
N ARG A 117 3.48 15.80 3.30
CA ARG A 117 3.24 16.25 4.68
C ARG A 117 3.10 15.08 5.66
N HIS A 118 2.62 13.90 5.25
CA HIS A 118 2.61 12.71 6.10
C HIS A 118 4.04 12.19 6.34
N GLU A 119 4.82 12.05 5.27
CA GLU A 119 6.22 11.60 5.30
C GLU A 119 7.09 12.55 6.14
N HIS A 120 6.99 13.86 5.91
CA HIS A 120 7.66 14.91 6.69
C HIS A 120 7.22 14.91 8.16
N TYR A 121 5.93 14.70 8.44
CA TYR A 121 5.41 14.62 9.80
C TYR A 121 5.97 13.42 10.56
N LEU A 122 6.04 12.24 9.93
CA LEU A 122 6.65 11.05 10.53
C LEU A 122 8.13 11.31 10.86
N ALA A 123 8.91 11.78 9.89
CA ALA A 123 10.32 12.10 10.06
C ALA A 123 10.58 13.16 11.15
N HIS A 124 9.75 14.21 11.22
CA HIS A 124 9.82 15.23 12.27
C HIS A 124 9.45 14.66 13.66
N ARG A 125 8.40 13.84 13.76
CA ARG A 125 7.98 13.17 15.02
C ARG A 125 8.98 12.11 15.49
N MET A 126 9.82 11.63 14.58
CA MET A 126 10.96 10.75 14.84
C MET A 126 12.25 11.50 15.19
N HIS A 127 12.29 12.84 15.04
CA HIS A 127 13.50 13.64 15.20
C HIS A 127 14.68 13.19 14.30
N ILE A 128 14.39 12.74 13.07
CA ILE A 128 15.42 12.40 12.08
C ILE A 128 16.25 13.65 11.77
N ALA A 129 17.56 13.56 11.98
CA ALA A 129 18.51 14.64 11.79
C ALA A 129 19.28 14.53 10.46
N GLU A 130 19.92 15.63 10.06
CA GLU A 130 20.86 15.65 8.93
C GLU A 130 22.03 14.68 9.19
N GLY A 131 22.43 13.95 8.14
CA GLY A 131 23.49 12.93 8.22
C GLY A 131 23.13 11.64 8.97
N ALA A 132 21.95 11.53 9.60
CA ALA A 132 21.53 10.31 10.30
C ALA A 132 21.40 9.12 9.34
N ARG A 133 21.74 7.91 9.81
CA ARG A 133 21.53 6.65 9.07
C ARG A 133 20.13 6.12 9.37
N VAL A 134 19.26 6.09 8.36
CA VAL A 134 17.86 5.69 8.49
C VAL A 134 17.58 4.43 7.68
N LEU A 135 16.79 3.51 8.23
CA LEU A 135 16.27 2.34 7.51
C LEU A 135 14.79 2.55 7.15
N ASP A 136 14.44 2.35 5.88
CA ASP A 136 13.07 2.29 5.36
C ASP A 136 12.67 0.82 5.14
N VAL A 137 11.81 0.29 6.02
CA VAL A 137 11.41 -1.12 6.04
C VAL A 137 10.19 -1.31 5.14
N GLY A 138 10.38 -1.97 3.99
CA GLY A 138 9.36 -2.14 2.96
C GLY A 138 9.25 -0.94 2.02
N CYS A 139 10.38 -0.38 1.58
CA CYS A 139 10.50 0.96 0.97
C CYS A 139 9.75 1.20 -0.36
N GLY A 140 9.01 0.22 -0.90
CA GLY A 140 8.35 0.31 -2.19
C GLY A 140 9.33 0.70 -3.31
N VAL A 141 8.89 1.61 -4.20
CA VAL A 141 9.76 2.26 -5.21
C VAL A 141 10.50 3.50 -4.67
N GLY A 142 10.70 3.59 -3.36
CA GLY A 142 11.53 4.59 -2.67
C GLY A 142 10.96 6.00 -2.60
N GLY A 143 9.65 6.20 -2.81
CA GLY A 143 8.99 7.51 -2.71
C GLY A 143 9.21 8.20 -1.35
N PRO A 144 8.84 7.55 -0.23
CA PRO A 144 9.06 8.10 1.11
C PRO A 144 10.54 8.32 1.42
N ALA A 145 11.42 7.39 1.04
CA ALA A 145 12.87 7.56 1.18
C ALA A 145 13.37 8.84 0.49
N ARG A 146 12.93 9.14 -0.75
CA ARG A 146 13.26 10.40 -1.45
C ARG A 146 12.75 11.63 -0.72
N GLN A 147 11.49 11.64 -0.28
CA GLN A 147 10.89 12.80 0.39
C GLN A 147 11.50 13.04 1.77
N ILE A 148 11.65 12.00 2.59
CA ILE A 148 12.25 12.07 3.93
C ILE A 148 13.72 12.48 3.85
N ALA A 149 14.51 11.92 2.92
CA ALA A 149 15.88 12.38 2.71
C ALA A 149 15.94 13.85 2.26
N THR A 150 15.08 14.27 1.34
CA THR A 150 15.00 15.68 0.88
C THR A 150 14.66 16.63 2.02
N PHE A 151 13.75 16.23 2.92
CA PHE A 151 13.29 17.05 4.05
C PHE A 151 14.28 17.11 5.22
N THR A 152 15.03 16.04 5.50
CA THR A 152 15.81 15.89 6.74
C THR A 152 17.31 16.05 6.61
N GLY A 153 17.88 15.84 5.42
CA GLY A 153 19.34 15.69 5.26
C GLY A 153 19.90 14.30 5.62
N ALA A 154 19.07 13.33 6.00
CA ALA A 154 19.50 11.96 6.35
C ALA A 154 20.00 11.14 5.16
N HIS A 155 20.72 10.03 5.44
CA HIS A 155 20.97 8.95 4.49
C HIS A 155 19.94 7.83 4.74
N VAL A 156 19.23 7.38 3.71
CA VAL A 156 18.18 6.35 3.84
C VAL A 156 18.56 5.09 3.07
N THR A 157 18.68 3.97 3.77
CA THR A 157 18.75 2.63 3.17
C THR A 157 17.33 2.06 3.14
N GLY A 158 16.82 1.66 1.98
CA GLY A 158 15.53 0.97 1.86
C GLY A 158 15.70 -0.54 1.77
N LEU A 159 14.94 -1.30 2.55
CA LEU A 159 14.87 -2.76 2.50
C LEU A 159 13.55 -3.19 1.85
N ASN A 160 13.61 -4.09 0.86
CA ASN A 160 12.42 -4.62 0.18
C ASN A 160 12.67 -6.06 -0.32
N ASN A 161 11.64 -6.91 -0.29
CA ASN A 161 11.72 -8.28 -0.81
C ASN A 161 11.44 -8.40 -2.32
N ASN A 162 11.07 -7.32 -2.99
CA ASN A 162 10.73 -7.29 -4.42
C ASN A 162 11.83 -6.61 -5.27
N ASP A 163 12.51 -7.40 -6.12
CA ASP A 163 13.64 -6.95 -6.94
C ASP A 163 13.24 -5.88 -7.97
N TYR A 164 12.04 -5.96 -8.55
CA TYR A 164 11.53 -4.93 -9.48
C TYR A 164 11.39 -3.57 -8.79
N GLN A 165 10.94 -3.56 -7.53
CA GLN A 165 10.82 -2.33 -6.74
C GLN A 165 12.20 -1.77 -6.33
N ILE A 166 13.18 -2.62 -6.04
CA ILE A 166 14.59 -2.21 -5.83
C ILE A 166 15.18 -1.58 -7.10
N ASP A 167 14.99 -2.19 -8.27
CA ASP A 167 15.41 -1.64 -9.57
C ASP A 167 14.78 -0.26 -9.82
N ARG A 168 13.46 -0.14 -9.60
CA ARG A 168 12.69 1.11 -9.75
C ARG A 168 13.14 2.20 -8.77
N ALA A 169 13.33 1.86 -7.49
CA ALA A 169 13.77 2.79 -6.46
C ALA A 169 15.17 3.35 -6.76
N THR A 170 16.11 2.48 -7.15
CA THR A 170 17.48 2.84 -7.55
C THR A 170 17.49 3.73 -8.79
N HIS A 171 16.65 3.43 -9.78
CA HIS A 171 16.46 4.27 -10.97
C HIS A 171 15.95 5.67 -10.62
N TYR A 172 14.96 5.78 -9.72
CA TYR A 172 14.43 7.09 -9.32
C TYR A 172 15.36 7.89 -8.42
N ALA A 173 16.12 7.26 -7.51
CA ALA A 173 17.18 7.96 -6.77
C ALA A 173 18.27 8.49 -7.70
N THR A 174 18.62 7.74 -8.74
CA THR A 174 19.55 8.19 -9.79
C THR A 174 18.98 9.39 -10.56
N GLN A 175 17.71 9.34 -10.98
CA GLN A 175 17.05 10.46 -11.68
C GLN A 175 16.92 11.71 -10.81
N ALA A 176 16.64 11.54 -9.51
CA ALA A 176 16.58 12.63 -8.54
C ALA A 176 17.97 13.19 -8.14
N LYS A 177 19.06 12.55 -8.57
CA LYS A 177 20.46 12.84 -8.16
C LYS A 177 20.68 12.72 -6.65
N MET A 178 20.13 11.64 -6.07
CA MET A 178 20.19 11.33 -4.63
C MET A 178 20.90 9.99 -4.32
N ALA A 179 21.59 9.39 -5.30
CA ALA A 179 22.29 8.09 -5.15
C ALA A 179 23.52 8.13 -4.22
N ASP A 180 23.92 9.32 -3.76
CA ASP A 180 24.88 9.58 -2.68
C ASP A 180 24.25 9.44 -1.28
N ARG A 181 22.92 9.46 -1.18
CA ARG A 181 22.16 9.50 0.08
C ARG A 181 21.02 8.48 0.16
N LEU A 182 20.75 7.75 -0.91
CA LEU A 182 19.74 6.69 -1.01
C LEU A 182 20.35 5.39 -1.53
N GLU A 183 20.17 4.32 -0.78
CA GLU A 183 20.60 2.96 -1.12
C GLU A 183 19.40 2.01 -1.01
N PHE A 184 19.31 0.97 -1.83
CA PHE A 184 18.21 0.01 -1.80
C PHE A 184 18.74 -1.43 -1.79
N VAL A 185 18.28 -2.22 -0.82
CA VAL A 185 18.78 -3.56 -0.48
C VAL A 185 17.65 -4.57 -0.59
N LYS A 186 17.90 -5.65 -1.35
CA LYS A 186 17.02 -6.83 -1.41
C LYS A 186 17.14 -7.63 -0.10
N GLY A 187 16.01 -7.94 0.52
CA GLY A 187 15.97 -8.86 1.67
C GLY A 187 14.59 -8.92 2.35
N ASP A 188 14.40 -9.89 3.22
CA ASP A 188 13.22 -10.02 4.09
C ASP A 188 13.39 -9.18 5.37
N PHE A 189 12.38 -8.40 5.76
CA PHE A 189 12.39 -7.65 7.03
C PHE A 189 12.26 -8.55 8.27
N MET A 190 11.93 -9.83 8.10
CA MET A 190 11.99 -10.85 9.17
C MET A 190 13.41 -11.41 9.38
N GLN A 191 14.36 -11.09 8.50
CA GLN A 191 15.72 -11.66 8.42
C GLN A 191 16.71 -10.58 7.93
N MET A 192 16.77 -9.44 8.64
CA MET A 192 17.41 -8.22 8.11
C MET A 192 18.92 -8.38 7.89
N PRO A 193 19.45 -8.13 6.68
CA PRO A 193 20.86 -8.34 6.32
C PRO A 193 21.80 -7.24 6.85
N PHE A 194 21.50 -6.67 8.02
CA PHE A 194 22.23 -5.58 8.66
C PHE A 194 22.78 -5.99 10.04
N PRO A 195 23.98 -5.54 10.42
CA PRO A 195 24.48 -5.71 11.79
C PRO A 195 23.61 -5.02 12.83
N ASP A 196 23.66 -5.52 14.06
CA ASP A 196 23.00 -4.91 15.21
C ASP A 196 23.46 -3.45 15.41
N ASN A 197 22.57 -2.57 15.84
CA ASN A 197 22.87 -1.15 16.13
C ASN A 197 23.43 -0.34 14.92
N SER A 198 23.00 -0.66 13.70
CA SER A 198 23.45 -0.01 12.46
C SER A 198 22.80 1.35 12.14
N PHE A 199 21.58 1.59 12.61
CA PHE A 199 20.75 2.74 12.22
C PHE A 199 20.36 3.65 13.39
N ASP A 200 20.37 4.96 13.17
CA ASP A 200 19.97 5.99 14.14
C ASP A 200 18.44 6.08 14.28
N ALA A 201 17.72 5.81 13.20
CA ALA A 201 16.28 5.65 13.20
C ALA A 201 15.84 4.58 12.17
N VAL A 202 14.67 3.99 12.38
CA VAL A 202 14.03 3.05 11.45
C VAL A 202 12.60 3.51 11.24
N TYR A 203 12.05 3.39 10.04
CA TYR A 203 10.61 3.53 9.83
C TYR A 203 10.02 2.42 8.95
N ALA A 204 8.72 2.23 9.08
CA ALA A 204 7.90 1.38 8.20
C ALA A 204 6.59 2.10 7.87
N ILE A 205 6.23 2.18 6.59
CA ILE A 205 4.99 2.85 6.14
C ILE A 205 4.14 1.83 5.41
N GLU A 206 3.09 1.35 6.08
CA GLU A 206 2.11 0.36 5.60
C GLU A 206 2.73 -0.99 5.17
N ALA A 207 3.91 -1.33 5.69
CA ALA A 207 4.73 -2.46 5.24
C ALA A 207 4.75 -3.67 6.18
N THR A 208 4.71 -3.47 7.50
CA THR A 208 4.89 -4.58 8.47
C THR A 208 3.65 -5.46 8.61
N VAL A 209 2.48 -5.02 8.13
CA VAL A 209 1.28 -5.87 7.98
C VAL A 209 1.47 -7.04 7.01
N HIS A 210 2.49 -6.99 6.13
CA HIS A 210 2.88 -8.13 5.29
C HIS A 210 3.74 -9.17 6.02
N ALA A 211 4.13 -8.93 7.27
CA ALA A 211 4.91 -9.87 8.07
C ALA A 211 4.07 -11.05 8.56
N SER A 212 4.68 -12.23 8.65
CA SER A 212 4.07 -13.41 9.29
C SER A 212 3.82 -13.21 10.79
N ARG A 213 4.60 -12.34 11.46
CA ARG A 213 4.40 -11.96 12.86
C ARG A 213 5.01 -10.58 13.13
N LEU A 214 4.20 -9.61 13.54
CA LEU A 214 4.66 -8.25 13.88
C LEU A 214 5.80 -8.24 14.92
N GLU A 215 5.69 -9.04 15.98
CA GLU A 215 6.73 -9.18 17.01
C GLU A 215 8.09 -9.61 16.43
N GLY A 216 8.11 -10.39 15.35
CA GLY A 216 9.33 -10.84 14.69
C GLY A 216 10.04 -9.71 13.93
N VAL A 217 9.31 -9.03 13.03
CA VAL A 217 9.86 -7.86 12.31
C VAL A 217 10.19 -6.71 13.28
N TYR A 218 9.40 -6.50 14.33
CA TYR A 218 9.71 -5.51 15.35
C TYR A 218 10.96 -5.89 16.18
N SER A 219 11.22 -7.17 16.44
CA SER A 219 12.46 -7.62 17.07
C SER A 219 13.68 -7.40 16.17
N GLU A 220 13.56 -7.65 14.86
CA GLU A 220 14.62 -7.34 13.90
C GLU A 220 14.88 -5.83 13.78
N ILE A 221 13.82 -5.02 13.75
CA ILE A 221 13.92 -3.55 13.81
C ILE A 221 14.61 -3.10 15.11
N GLN A 222 14.27 -3.70 16.25
CA GLN A 222 14.91 -3.40 17.53
C GLN A 222 16.41 -3.74 17.51
N ARG A 223 16.78 -4.87 16.89
CA ARG A 223 18.17 -5.33 16.76
C ARG A 223 19.02 -4.40 15.90
N VAL A 224 18.55 -3.98 14.73
CA VAL A 224 19.33 -3.13 13.80
C VAL A 224 19.33 -1.64 14.19
N LEU A 225 18.42 -1.23 15.07
CA LEU A 225 18.33 0.12 15.62
C LEU A 225 19.38 0.33 16.74
N LYS A 226 20.02 1.50 16.78
CA LYS A 226 20.96 1.87 17.84
C LYS A 226 20.25 2.01 19.20
N PRO A 227 20.97 1.92 20.34
CA PRO A 227 20.37 2.13 21.66
C PRO A 227 19.90 3.57 21.79
N GLY A 228 18.62 3.78 22.10
CA GLY A 228 18.00 5.10 22.04
C GLY A 228 17.76 5.64 20.62
N GLY A 229 17.88 4.80 19.58
CA GLY A 229 17.30 5.08 18.27
C GLY A 229 15.77 5.07 18.32
N VAL A 230 15.14 5.40 17.19
CA VAL A 230 13.72 5.74 17.08
C VAL A 230 13.06 4.88 16.01
N PHE A 231 11.98 4.15 16.33
CA PHE A 231 11.16 3.42 15.35
C PHE A 231 9.81 4.12 15.09
N GLY A 232 9.58 4.62 13.87
CA GLY A 232 8.29 5.19 13.46
C GLY A 232 7.52 4.28 12.53
N VAL A 233 6.21 4.14 12.72
CA VAL A 233 5.38 3.24 11.92
C VAL A 233 4.00 3.80 11.60
N TYR A 234 3.50 3.53 10.41
CA TYR A 234 2.10 3.77 10.03
C TYR A 234 1.54 2.45 9.51
N GLU A 235 0.41 1.98 10.05
CA GLU A 235 0.03 0.57 9.84
C GLU A 235 -1.47 0.25 9.80
N TRP A 236 -1.77 -0.82 9.06
CA TRP A 236 -3.08 -1.46 8.94
C TRP A 236 -3.37 -2.36 10.15
N LEU A 237 -4.15 -1.84 11.10
CA LEU A 237 -4.54 -2.54 12.33
C LEU A 237 -6.06 -2.47 12.54
N MET A 238 -6.69 -3.61 12.82
CA MET A 238 -8.14 -3.66 13.06
C MET A 238 -8.52 -2.94 14.36
N THR A 239 -9.60 -2.14 14.31
CA THR A 239 -10.09 -1.39 15.47
C THR A 239 -10.75 -2.30 16.51
N ASP A 240 -10.97 -1.82 17.75
CA ASP A 240 -11.62 -2.61 18.82
C ASP A 240 -13.11 -2.90 18.54
N ALA A 241 -13.69 -2.30 17.49
CA ALA A 241 -15.02 -2.61 17.00
C ALA A 241 -15.02 -3.81 16.01
N TYR A 242 -13.85 -4.31 15.59
CA TYR A 242 -13.76 -5.59 14.89
C TYR A 242 -14.23 -6.71 15.82
N ASP A 243 -14.93 -7.68 15.23
CA ASP A 243 -15.56 -8.78 15.93
C ASP A 243 -15.51 -9.96 14.95
N ASN A 244 -14.78 -11.01 15.33
CA ASN A 244 -14.51 -12.12 14.43
C ASN A 244 -15.75 -13.02 14.24
N ASP A 245 -16.75 -12.95 15.11
CA ASP A 245 -17.95 -13.78 15.01
C ASP A 245 -18.95 -13.21 13.98
N LYS A 246 -18.87 -11.89 13.72
CA LYS A 246 -19.66 -11.21 12.68
C LYS A 246 -19.10 -11.47 11.27
N VAL A 247 -19.87 -12.18 10.43
CA VAL A 247 -19.52 -12.48 9.03
C VAL A 247 -19.20 -11.22 8.22
N GLU A 248 -19.96 -10.13 8.39
CA GLU A 248 -19.71 -8.85 7.72
C GLU A 248 -18.33 -8.27 8.04
N HIS A 249 -17.88 -8.38 9.29
CA HIS A 249 -16.56 -7.91 9.71
C HIS A 249 -15.46 -8.80 9.09
N ARG A 250 -15.67 -10.13 9.07
CA ARG A 250 -14.76 -11.06 8.38
C ARG A 250 -14.68 -10.78 6.89
N ARG A 251 -15.80 -10.44 6.22
CA ARG A 251 -15.81 -10.06 4.79
C ARG A 251 -14.98 -8.81 4.55
N VAL A 252 -15.22 -7.73 5.28
CA VAL A 252 -14.44 -6.47 5.12
C VAL A 252 -12.94 -6.69 5.36
N ARG A 253 -12.56 -7.51 6.35
CA ARG A 253 -11.15 -7.90 6.56
C ARG A 253 -10.59 -8.70 5.38
N LEU A 254 -11.32 -9.71 4.90
CA LEU A 254 -10.89 -10.56 3.79
C LEU A 254 -10.79 -9.80 2.46
N ASP A 255 -11.71 -8.88 2.19
CA ASP A 255 -11.68 -8.01 1.00
C ASP A 255 -10.44 -7.10 1.02
N ILE A 256 -10.03 -6.58 2.19
CA ILE A 256 -8.77 -5.84 2.35
C ILE A 256 -7.56 -6.77 2.17
N GLU A 257 -7.58 -7.98 2.75
CA GLU A 257 -6.47 -8.93 2.62
C GLU A 257 -6.23 -9.38 1.17
N VAL A 258 -7.30 -9.67 0.43
CA VAL A 258 -7.28 -9.99 -1.01
C VAL A 258 -6.94 -8.78 -1.88
N GLY A 259 -7.38 -7.57 -1.49
CA GLY A 259 -7.16 -6.33 -2.24
C GLY A 259 -5.73 -5.78 -2.10
N SER A 260 -5.13 -5.91 -0.92
CA SER A 260 -3.83 -5.34 -0.55
C SER A 260 -2.67 -6.34 -0.51
N GLY A 261 -2.93 -7.65 -0.65
CA GLY A 261 -1.88 -8.67 -0.57
C GLY A 261 -1.36 -8.93 0.85
N ILE A 262 -2.25 -8.82 1.83
CA ILE A 262 -1.95 -9.03 3.25
C ILE A 262 -2.27 -10.49 3.61
N ALA A 263 -1.34 -11.18 4.27
CA ALA A 263 -1.53 -12.58 4.67
C ALA A 263 -2.61 -12.72 5.76
N ASN A 264 -2.55 -11.91 6.82
CA ASN A 264 -3.56 -11.82 7.87
C ASN A 264 -3.40 -10.50 8.65
N MET A 265 -4.43 -9.65 8.67
CA MET A 265 -4.50 -8.47 9.54
C MET A 265 -4.64 -8.87 11.02
N VAL A 266 -4.06 -8.09 11.92
CA VAL A 266 -4.20 -8.25 13.38
C VAL A 266 -4.95 -7.08 14.01
N SER A 267 -5.46 -7.26 15.23
CA SER A 267 -6.07 -6.16 15.99
C SER A 267 -5.02 -5.15 16.44
N ARG A 268 -5.46 -3.91 16.68
CA ARG A 268 -4.60 -2.87 17.26
C ARG A 268 -4.01 -3.30 18.61
N LYS A 269 -4.74 -4.08 19.42
CA LYS A 269 -4.25 -4.60 20.70
C LYS A 269 -3.06 -5.53 20.50
N GLU A 270 -3.13 -6.46 19.54
CA GLU A 270 -2.04 -7.36 19.20
C GLU A 270 -0.85 -6.60 18.60
N GLY A 271 -1.11 -5.62 17.73
CA GLY A 271 -0.07 -4.75 17.17
C GLY A 271 0.73 -3.98 18.21
N LEU A 272 0.08 -3.46 19.26
CA LEU A 272 0.77 -2.78 20.37
C LEU A 272 1.52 -3.77 21.27
N ALA A 273 0.89 -4.89 21.64
CA ALA A 273 1.53 -5.93 22.46
C ALA A 273 2.77 -6.53 21.78
N ALA A 274 2.77 -6.64 20.44
CA ALA A 274 3.92 -7.07 19.66
C ALA A 274 5.11 -6.10 19.73
N MET A 275 4.86 -4.79 19.87
CA MET A 275 5.93 -3.79 20.05
C MET A 275 6.52 -3.84 21.46
N GLU A 276 5.67 -3.97 22.48
CA GLU A 276 6.11 -4.14 23.86
C GLU A 276 6.92 -5.44 24.04
N ALA A 277 6.46 -6.55 23.43
CA ALA A 277 7.17 -7.83 23.43
C ALA A 277 8.52 -7.80 22.72
N ALA A 278 8.65 -7.02 21.64
CA ALA A 278 9.91 -6.75 20.95
C ALA A 278 10.88 -5.82 21.73
N GLY A 279 10.48 -5.34 22.92
CA GLY A 279 11.34 -4.55 23.82
C GLY A 279 11.26 -3.04 23.66
N PHE A 280 10.18 -2.51 23.06
CA PHE A 280 9.95 -1.06 22.94
C PHE A 280 9.04 -0.48 24.04
N GLU A 281 9.46 0.63 24.64
CA GLU A 281 8.69 1.53 25.52
C GLU A 281 7.66 2.36 24.74
N LEU A 282 6.49 2.63 25.32
CA LEU A 282 5.29 3.14 24.62
C LEU A 282 4.99 4.64 24.91
N LEU A 283 4.94 5.56 23.91
CA LEU A 283 4.90 7.02 24.21
C LEU A 283 3.93 8.06 23.48
N HIS A 284 3.51 7.92 22.21
CA HIS A 284 2.38 8.58 21.47
C HIS A 284 1.96 7.93 20.11
N HIS A 285 0.73 7.40 20.03
CA HIS A 285 -0.04 6.88 18.88
C HIS A 285 -1.24 7.77 18.58
N ARG A 286 -1.78 7.71 17.37
CA ARG A 286 -3.09 8.32 17.07
C ARG A 286 -3.93 7.49 16.08
N GLY A 287 -5.04 6.93 16.57
CA GLY A 287 -6.05 6.26 15.75
C GLY A 287 -6.69 7.18 14.69
N PRO A 288 -7.56 6.64 13.81
CA PRO A 288 -8.08 7.38 12.66
C PRO A 288 -8.92 8.60 13.10
N ARG A 289 -9.93 8.39 13.95
CA ARG A 289 -10.88 9.41 14.43
C ARG A 289 -10.35 10.38 15.50
N GLY A 290 -9.03 10.43 15.72
CA GLY A 290 -8.42 11.37 16.67
C GLY A 290 -8.73 11.12 18.16
N GLN A 291 -9.44 10.05 18.50
CA GLN A 291 -9.70 9.61 19.87
C GLN A 291 -8.38 9.42 20.64
N ALA A 292 -8.23 10.12 21.76
CA ALA A 292 -7.04 10.09 22.61
C ALA A 292 -7.15 8.97 23.65
N GLY A 293 -6.72 7.76 23.29
CA GLY A 293 -6.28 6.76 24.27
C GLY A 293 -4.79 6.92 24.60
N PRO A 294 -4.26 6.23 25.64
CA PRO A 294 -2.82 6.13 25.85
C PRO A 294 -2.14 5.50 24.63
N SER A 295 -0.91 5.93 24.37
CA SER A 295 -0.55 6.22 23.00
C SER A 295 0.87 5.67 22.68
N ALA A 296 0.98 4.79 21.69
CA ALA A 296 2.19 4.18 21.12
C ALA A 296 3.03 5.05 20.17
N LEU A 297 4.08 5.63 20.76
CA LEU A 297 5.39 5.86 20.14
C LEU A 297 6.22 4.62 20.59
N VAL A 298 7.37 4.27 20.00
CA VAL A 298 8.15 3.06 20.37
C VAL A 298 9.68 3.26 20.42
N ARG A 299 10.34 2.87 21.54
CA ARG A 299 11.80 3.01 21.75
C ARG A 299 12.40 2.07 22.82
N PRO A 300 13.60 1.48 22.70
CA PRO A 300 14.25 0.83 23.84
C PRO A 300 14.82 1.88 24.81
N ALA A 301 14.31 1.87 26.06
CA ALA A 301 14.71 2.69 27.20
C ALA A 301 14.79 4.23 26.96
N VAL A 302 13.73 4.92 27.39
CA VAL A 302 13.53 6.38 27.47
C VAL A 302 13.46 7.11 26.12
N TRP A 303 12.35 7.80 25.82
CA TRP A 303 12.09 8.76 24.69
C TRP A 303 11.47 8.20 23.36
N ARG A 304 11.28 9.01 22.28
CA ARG A 304 10.00 9.08 21.48
C ARG A 304 10.07 8.81 19.93
N ALA A 305 9.21 7.94 19.32
CA ALA A 305 8.99 7.69 17.84
C ALA A 305 7.59 7.06 17.40
N GLN A 306 6.79 7.45 16.37
CA GLN A 306 5.27 7.35 16.36
C GLN A 306 4.50 6.19 15.65
N VAL A 307 3.26 5.82 16.11
CA VAL A 307 2.24 4.94 15.43
C VAL A 307 0.94 5.64 14.94
N HIS A 308 0.36 5.20 13.81
CA HIS A 308 -1.01 5.54 13.32
C HIS A 308 -1.78 4.30 12.80
N ALA A 309 -3.12 4.29 12.89
CA ALA A 309 -4.00 3.26 12.31
C ALA A 309 -5.14 3.85 11.44
N VAL A 310 -5.64 3.05 10.49
CA VAL A 310 -6.76 3.34 9.56
C VAL A 310 -8.05 2.66 10.03
N GLY A 311 -9.21 3.16 9.62
CA GLY A 311 -10.50 2.51 9.88
C GLY A 311 -11.67 3.31 9.34
N HIS A 312 -12.51 2.68 8.50
CA HIS A 312 -13.68 3.32 7.91
C HIS A 312 -14.77 3.62 8.97
N GLY A 313 -15.43 4.76 8.82
CA GLY A 313 -16.77 4.99 9.37
C GLY A 313 -17.80 4.85 8.25
N HIS A 314 -19.00 4.37 8.57
CA HIS A 314 -20.15 4.56 7.67
C HIS A 314 -20.41 6.07 7.53
N CYS A 315 -20.83 6.49 6.35
CA CYS A 315 -21.24 7.86 6.06
C CYS A 315 -22.73 7.90 5.68
N GLU A 316 -23.56 7.21 6.48
CA GLU A 316 -25.01 7.25 6.39
C GLU A 316 -25.59 8.21 7.43
N GLU A 317 -25.71 9.49 7.07
CA GLU A 317 -26.74 10.43 7.56
C GLU A 317 -26.61 11.76 6.77
N HIS A 318 -27.73 12.44 6.50
CA HIS A 318 -27.90 13.68 5.67
C HIS A 318 -28.35 13.53 4.20
N TRP A 319 -29.17 12.51 3.86
CA TRP A 319 -29.97 12.50 2.62
C TRP A 319 -31.50 12.51 2.83
N HIS A 320 -31.95 12.86 4.04
CA HIS A 320 -33.37 13.04 4.40
C HIS A 320 -33.68 14.46 4.87
N ASP A 321 -33.67 15.44 3.95
CA ASP A 321 -34.61 16.58 3.93
C ASP A 321 -34.39 17.48 2.69
N ALA A 322 -34.88 17.03 1.51
CA ALA A 322 -34.80 17.81 0.26
C ALA A 322 -35.93 17.55 -0.76
N LEU A 323 -37.01 16.84 -0.39
CA LEU A 323 -38.12 16.49 -1.31
C LEU A 323 -39.48 17.06 -0.89
N GLY A 324 -39.49 18.34 -0.49
CA GLY A 324 -40.71 19.11 -0.30
C GLY A 324 -41.33 19.59 -1.62
N THR A 325 -42.21 18.78 -2.21
CA THR A 325 -43.23 19.17 -3.23
C THR A 325 -42.74 19.92 -4.49
N SER A 326 -42.86 19.41 -5.72
CA SER A 326 -44.14 19.28 -6.42
C SER A 326 -44.00 18.92 -7.93
N ARG A 327 -45.03 18.24 -8.47
CA ARG A 327 -45.56 18.28 -9.86
C ARG A 327 -44.59 18.27 -11.08
N ARG A 328 -44.59 17.16 -11.83
CA ARG A 328 -44.44 17.18 -13.32
C ARG A 328 -45.59 18.00 -13.95
N PRO A 329 -45.40 18.65 -15.12
CA PRO A 329 -45.77 18.03 -16.41
C PRO A 329 -44.72 18.32 -17.53
N PRO A 330 -45.02 18.45 -18.86
CA PRO A 330 -44.70 17.37 -19.79
C PRO A 330 -43.86 17.79 -21.04
N ILE A 331 -43.77 16.87 -22.01
CA ILE A 331 -42.85 16.87 -23.16
C ILE A 331 -43.33 17.76 -24.33
N HIS A 332 -42.46 18.67 -24.81
CA HIS A 332 -42.41 19.21 -26.18
C HIS A 332 -40.91 19.54 -26.49
N GLY A 333 -40.37 19.50 -27.72
CA GLY A 333 -40.93 19.09 -29.01
C GLY A 333 -40.90 20.19 -30.09
N CYS A 334 -39.76 20.41 -30.78
CA CYS A 334 -39.69 21.18 -32.04
C CYS A 334 -38.37 20.95 -32.83
N HIS A 335 -38.29 21.43 -34.08
CA HIS A 335 -37.27 21.04 -35.09
C HIS A 335 -36.22 22.12 -35.46
N GLY A 336 -35.06 21.66 -35.96
CA GLY A 336 -34.33 22.28 -37.09
C GLY A 336 -33.08 23.13 -36.74
N ASN A 337 -32.13 23.33 -37.67
CA ASN A 337 -31.93 22.69 -38.99
C ASN A 337 -30.49 22.91 -39.53
N ALA A 338 -30.06 22.07 -40.49
CA ALA A 338 -28.89 22.21 -41.38
C ALA A 338 -27.45 22.10 -40.80
N ALA A 339 -26.51 21.80 -41.71
CA ALA A 339 -25.09 21.45 -41.53
C ALA A 339 -24.25 22.17 -42.64
N PRO A 340 -23.01 21.81 -43.06
CA PRO A 340 -22.08 20.77 -42.59
C PRO A 340 -20.60 21.19 -42.44
N GLY A 341 -19.76 20.27 -41.91
CA GLY A 341 -18.30 20.30 -41.97
C GLY A 341 -17.75 18.88 -41.85
N ALA A 342 -16.77 18.49 -42.68
CA ALA A 342 -16.41 17.08 -42.89
C ALA A 342 -15.17 16.62 -42.09
N GLY A 343 -15.21 15.36 -41.66
CA GLY A 343 -14.09 14.64 -41.02
C GLY A 343 -14.56 13.24 -40.60
N GLY A 344 -14.24 12.22 -41.40
CA GLY A 344 -14.79 10.87 -41.21
C GLY A 344 -14.00 10.02 -40.19
N HIS A 345 -14.71 9.22 -39.41
CA HIS A 345 -14.15 8.08 -38.69
C HIS A 345 -14.56 6.77 -39.39
N ALA A 346 -13.62 5.85 -39.53
CA ALA A 346 -13.89 4.49 -39.97
C ALA A 346 -14.40 3.64 -38.79
N GLU A 347 -15.31 2.71 -39.07
CA GLU A 347 -15.66 1.63 -38.15
C GLU A 347 -14.57 0.56 -38.21
N ASP A 348 -13.98 0.18 -37.07
CA ASP A 348 -13.11 -1.00 -36.98
C ASP A 348 -13.55 -1.88 -35.80
N SER A 349 -14.23 -2.99 -36.13
CA SER A 349 -14.91 -3.86 -35.17
C SER A 349 -14.00 -4.98 -34.67
N VAL A 350 -13.10 -4.66 -33.74
CA VAL A 350 -12.20 -5.65 -33.13
C VAL A 350 -12.99 -6.61 -32.23
N ARG A 351 -13.04 -7.89 -32.63
CA ARG A 351 -13.61 -8.98 -31.82
C ARG A 351 -12.82 -9.13 -30.51
N ALA A 352 -13.50 -8.98 -29.36
CA ALA A 352 -12.92 -9.22 -28.05
C ALA A 352 -12.70 -10.71 -27.76
N GLY A 353 -11.57 -11.25 -28.23
CA GLY A 353 -11.11 -12.60 -27.90
C GLY A 353 -10.41 -12.64 -26.53
N GLU A 354 -10.93 -13.47 -25.62
CA GLU A 354 -10.23 -14.04 -24.46
C GLU A 354 -9.49 -13.05 -23.54
N GLY A 355 -10.20 -12.01 -23.09
CA GLY A 355 -9.74 -11.11 -22.03
C GLY A 355 -9.48 -11.81 -20.68
N VAL A 356 -8.35 -11.45 -20.06
CA VAL A 356 -7.80 -11.97 -18.79
C VAL A 356 -8.85 -12.07 -17.67
N GLY A 357 -8.73 -13.09 -16.80
CA GLY A 357 -9.69 -13.46 -15.74
C GLY A 357 -10.10 -12.42 -14.69
N TRP A 358 -9.60 -11.19 -14.76
CA TRP A 358 -10.13 -10.02 -14.03
C TRP A 358 -11.59 -9.74 -14.41
N ALA A 359 -11.90 -9.82 -15.72
CA ALA A 359 -13.25 -9.60 -16.24
C ALA A 359 -14.29 -10.57 -15.67
N ARG A 360 -13.89 -11.78 -15.25
CA ARG A 360 -14.79 -12.79 -14.67
C ARG A 360 -15.22 -12.49 -13.23
N ARG A 361 -14.64 -11.50 -12.55
CA ARG A 361 -15.00 -11.12 -11.16
C ARG A 361 -15.62 -9.70 -11.01
N GLY A 362 -15.86 -9.03 -12.14
CA GLY A 362 -16.68 -7.81 -12.22
C GLY A 362 -15.99 -6.49 -11.85
N TRP A 363 -14.66 -6.48 -11.75
CA TRP A 363 -13.88 -5.26 -11.52
C TRP A 363 -13.52 -4.61 -12.85
N GLN A 364 -13.72 -3.29 -12.96
CA GLN A 364 -13.38 -2.51 -14.15
C GLN A 364 -12.59 -1.26 -13.79
N ALA A 365 -11.81 -0.76 -14.75
CA ALA A 365 -11.16 0.54 -14.69
C ALA A 365 -11.96 1.48 -15.59
N GLU A 366 -12.73 2.38 -14.98
CA GLU A 366 -13.72 3.20 -15.66
C GLU A 366 -13.32 4.68 -15.64
N ALA A 367 -13.64 5.38 -16.72
CA ALA A 367 -13.55 6.84 -16.79
C ALA A 367 -14.83 7.41 -16.17
N VAL A 368 -14.69 8.02 -15.00
CA VAL A 368 -15.80 8.59 -14.22
C VAL A 368 -15.73 10.11 -14.29
N HIS A 369 -16.89 10.74 -14.47
CA HIS A 369 -17.01 12.19 -14.43
C HIS A 369 -17.47 12.65 -13.06
N ALA A 370 -16.69 13.55 -12.44
CA ALA A 370 -17.00 14.12 -11.13
C ALA A 370 -17.19 15.64 -11.27
N ASP A 371 -18.32 16.15 -10.76
CA ASP A 371 -18.57 17.60 -10.74
C ASP A 371 -17.86 18.25 -9.54
N VAL A 372 -17.01 19.24 -9.84
CA VAL A 372 -16.26 20.03 -8.88
C VAL A 372 -17.15 21.18 -8.38
N PRO A 373 -17.04 21.65 -7.11
CA PRO A 373 -17.91 22.70 -6.56
C PRO A 373 -17.92 24.08 -7.25
N ASP A 374 -17.13 24.27 -8.31
CA ASP A 374 -17.16 25.45 -9.18
C ASP A 374 -17.97 25.26 -10.49
N GLY A 375 -18.66 24.12 -10.63
CA GLY A 375 -19.51 23.80 -11.77
C GLY A 375 -18.77 23.21 -12.98
N ARG A 376 -17.53 22.75 -12.80
CA ARG A 376 -16.76 22.06 -13.85
C ARG A 376 -16.73 20.55 -13.62
N THR A 377 -17.00 19.80 -14.68
CA THR A 377 -16.92 18.34 -14.68
C THR A 377 -15.48 17.89 -14.97
N GLN A 378 -14.86 17.18 -14.04
CA GLN A 378 -13.49 16.68 -14.14
C GLN A 378 -13.50 15.21 -14.61
N ALA A 379 -12.52 14.84 -15.45
CA ALA A 379 -12.32 13.45 -15.84
C ALA A 379 -11.43 12.73 -14.81
N CYS A 380 -11.95 11.64 -14.25
CA CYS A 380 -11.29 10.86 -13.23
C CYS A 380 -11.19 9.39 -13.65
N THR A 381 -10.12 8.70 -13.26
CA THR A 381 -10.00 7.24 -13.45
C THR A 381 -10.19 6.55 -12.11
N ALA A 382 -11.12 5.59 -12.04
CA ALA A 382 -11.41 4.83 -10.83
C ALA A 382 -11.32 3.31 -11.06
N MET A 383 -11.05 2.56 -9.98
CA MET A 383 -11.34 1.12 -9.95
C MET A 383 -12.67 0.89 -9.24
N SER A 384 -13.62 0.31 -9.97
CA SER A 384 -15.01 0.11 -9.56
C SER A 384 -15.42 -1.37 -9.59
N ARG A 385 -16.42 -1.71 -8.78
CA ARG A 385 -17.13 -3.00 -8.85
C ARG A 385 -18.63 -2.79 -8.62
N GLY A 386 -19.32 -2.30 -9.64
CA GLY A 386 -20.68 -1.78 -9.47
C GLY A 386 -20.64 -0.37 -8.88
N HIS A 387 -21.37 -0.11 -7.80
CA HIS A 387 -21.36 1.22 -7.15
C HIS A 387 -20.17 1.44 -6.19
N ASP A 388 -19.44 0.39 -5.83
CA ASP A 388 -18.28 0.50 -4.95
C ASP A 388 -17.06 1.03 -5.71
N VAL A 389 -16.53 2.18 -5.27
CA VAL A 389 -15.32 2.82 -5.79
C VAL A 389 -14.24 2.81 -4.71
N VAL A 390 -13.13 2.11 -4.95
CA VAL A 390 -12.05 1.94 -3.95
C VAL A 390 -11.13 3.15 -3.90
N SER A 391 -10.80 3.73 -5.06
CA SER A 391 -9.97 4.93 -5.20
C SER A 391 -10.05 5.46 -6.63
N GLY A 392 -9.78 6.75 -6.82
CA GLY A 392 -9.60 7.32 -8.16
C GLY A 392 -8.80 8.61 -8.16
N ARG A 393 -8.21 8.93 -9.32
CA ARG A 393 -7.45 10.16 -9.59
C ARG A 393 -8.28 11.05 -10.51
N CYS A 394 -8.44 12.32 -10.15
CA CYS A 394 -8.94 13.37 -11.04
C CYS A 394 -7.76 14.27 -11.47
N ASN A 395 -7.76 14.73 -12.73
CA ASN A 395 -6.69 15.55 -13.34
C ASN A 395 -7.10 17.03 -13.45
#